data_AF-A0A920KSZ5-F1
#
_entry.id   AF-A0A920KSZ5-F1
#
_cell.length_a   1.000
_cell.length_b   1.000
_cell.length_c   1.000
_cell.angle_alpha   90.00
_cell.angle_beta   90.00
_cell.angle_gamma   90.00
#
_symmetry.space_group_name_H-M   'P 1'
#
loop_
_entity.id
_entity.type
_entity.pdbx_description
1 polymer ?
#
loop_
_entity_poly.entity_id
_entity_poly.type
_entity_poly.pdbx_seq_one_letter_code
_entity_poly.pdbx_strand_id
1 'polypeptide(L)'
;MFATLDSVTRKNKDPKHGPILFSDTVGFISDLPTQLVESFKATLDELKTADLLLHVVDSHDVDYKLKIKEVNNILNDIGVMNIPQIIVNNKCDLIDASKLDILKFKKNEEVFISAQDDNEFKDLRAKINNVLFNGVYQGWISMENSMGNIRSSLFDMGCVKEEKVSKCGKMLAKIRIGNDELDELLDLKGFELCADEDILLKTI
;
A
#
# COMPACT_ATOMS: atom_id res chain seq x y z
N MET A 1 26.47 11.42 5.58
CA MET A 1 26.53 10.77 4.26
C MET A 1 25.10 10.65 3.76
N PHE A 2 24.78 11.12 2.55
CA PHE A 2 23.44 10.97 1.97
C PHE A 2 23.25 9.53 1.50
N ALA A 3 22.13 8.90 1.87
CA ALA A 3 21.84 7.52 1.46
C ALA A 3 21.23 7.45 0.04
N THR A 4 20.37 8.41 -0.31
CA THR A 4 19.74 8.55 -1.63
C THR A 4 19.65 10.04 -1.96
N LEU A 5 20.06 10.46 -3.17
CA LEU A 5 20.16 11.88 -3.57
C LEU A 5 19.12 12.29 -4.64
N ASP A 6 18.61 11.32 -5.42
CA ASP A 6 17.56 11.50 -6.43
C ASP A 6 16.35 10.63 -6.07
N SER A 7 15.13 11.11 -6.31
CA SER A 7 13.94 10.28 -6.09
C SER A 7 13.82 9.21 -7.17
N VAL A 8 13.60 7.95 -6.76
CA VAL A 8 13.48 6.82 -7.70
C VAL A 8 12.09 6.22 -7.60
N THR A 9 11.31 6.32 -8.67
CA THR A 9 9.98 5.71 -8.75
C THR A 9 10.04 4.32 -9.38
N ARG A 10 9.41 3.34 -8.72
CA ARG A 10 9.30 1.94 -9.16
C ARG A 10 7.87 1.47 -8.99
N LYS A 11 7.36 0.73 -9.97
CA LYS A 11 6.10 -0.01 -9.80
C LYS A 11 6.33 -1.24 -8.94
N ASN A 12 5.38 -1.57 -8.09
CA ASN A 12 5.38 -2.80 -7.32
C ASN A 12 5.39 -4.04 -8.24
N LYS A 13 6.08 -5.10 -7.82
CA LYS A 13 6.21 -6.34 -8.60
C LYS A 13 5.05 -7.30 -8.44
N ASP A 14 4.27 -7.17 -7.36
CA ASP A 14 3.21 -8.13 -7.04
C ASP A 14 1.86 -7.62 -7.54
N PRO A 15 1.31 -8.19 -8.63
CA PRO A 15 0.02 -7.79 -9.16
C PRO A 15 -1.14 -8.05 -8.17
N LYS A 16 -0.94 -8.84 -7.10
CA LYS A 16 -1.96 -9.05 -6.05
C LYS A 16 -2.23 -7.83 -5.17
N HIS A 17 -1.39 -6.81 -5.26
CA HIS A 17 -1.45 -5.60 -4.44
C HIS A 17 -1.79 -4.34 -5.25
N GLY A 18 -2.39 -4.51 -6.44
CA GLY A 18 -2.72 -3.39 -7.35
C GLY A 18 -1.47 -2.74 -7.98
N PRO A 19 -1.63 -1.80 -8.92
CA PRO A 19 -0.51 -1.09 -9.53
C PRO A 19 -0.01 0.07 -8.64
N ILE A 20 0.70 -0.25 -7.56
CA ILE A 20 1.26 0.77 -6.64
C ILE A 20 2.59 1.30 -7.19
N LEU A 21 2.76 2.62 -7.17
CA LEU A 21 4.04 3.28 -7.40
C LEU A 21 4.72 3.61 -6.07
N PHE A 22 5.97 3.21 -5.93
CA PHE A 22 6.83 3.54 -4.79
C PHE A 22 7.88 4.53 -5.25
N SER A 23 7.92 5.70 -4.62
CA SER A 23 8.94 6.72 -4.84
C SER A 23 9.87 6.74 -3.63
N ASP A 24 11.12 6.31 -3.83
CA ASP A 24 12.16 6.43 -2.80
C ASP A 24 12.61 7.88 -2.74
N THR A 25 12.45 8.54 -1.60
CA THR A 25 12.77 9.95 -1.41
C THR A 25 14.15 10.13 -0.79
N VAL A 26 14.67 11.36 -0.80
CA VAL A 26 15.90 11.63 -0.05
C VAL A 26 15.66 11.41 1.45
N GLY A 27 16.49 10.58 2.07
CA GLY A 27 16.41 10.31 3.50
C GLY A 27 16.77 11.52 4.36
N PHE A 28 16.09 11.68 5.49
CA PHE A 28 16.40 12.70 6.48
C PHE A 28 17.71 12.34 7.20
N ILE A 29 18.67 13.26 7.19
CA ILE A 29 19.93 13.13 7.94
C ILE A 29 19.85 14.07 9.13
N SER A 30 20.30 13.59 10.29
CA SER A 30 20.55 14.42 11.45
C SER A 30 21.57 15.53 11.12
N ASP A 31 21.39 16.71 11.71
CA ASP A 31 22.24 17.90 11.49
C ASP A 31 22.28 18.44 10.05
N LEU A 32 21.13 18.47 9.35
CA LEU A 32 21.06 19.21 8.09
C LEU A 32 21.19 20.73 8.35
N PRO A 33 22.17 21.42 7.73
CA PRO A 33 22.23 22.87 7.77
C PRO A 33 20.90 23.46 7.29
N THR A 34 20.41 24.52 7.93
CA THR A 34 19.12 25.16 7.59
C THR A 34 18.99 25.51 6.10
N GLN A 35 20.10 25.87 5.44
CA GLN A 35 20.15 26.13 4.00
C GLN A 35 19.88 24.89 3.14
N LEU A 36 20.33 23.72 3.58
CA LEU A 36 20.03 22.45 2.91
C LEU A 36 18.59 22.00 3.15
N VAL A 37 18.02 22.29 4.33
CA VAL A 37 16.61 22.00 4.63
C VAL A 37 15.68 22.71 3.64
N GLU A 38 15.96 23.96 3.26
CA GLU A 38 15.16 24.65 2.23
C GLU A 38 15.28 24.00 0.85
N SER A 39 16.47 23.55 0.45
CA SER A 39 16.64 22.80 -0.80
C SER A 39 15.96 21.43 -0.78
N PHE A 40 15.87 20.79 0.39
CA PHE A 40 15.13 19.54 0.58
C PHE A 40 13.64 19.75 0.57
N LYS A 41 13.13 20.85 1.15
CA LYS A 41 11.69 21.15 1.10
C LYS A 41 11.18 21.20 -0.35
N ALA A 42 11.98 21.73 -1.28
CA ALA A 42 11.63 21.74 -2.70
C ALA A 42 11.60 20.34 -3.36
N THR A 43 12.46 19.40 -2.94
CA THR A 43 12.42 18.01 -3.46
C THR A 43 11.38 17.15 -2.73
N LEU A 44 11.00 17.53 -1.52
CA LEU A 44 9.93 16.91 -0.74
C LEU A 44 8.54 17.44 -1.11
N ASP A 45 8.42 18.46 -1.96
CA ASP A 45 7.12 18.88 -2.51
C ASP A 45 6.45 17.75 -3.31
N GLU A 46 7.22 16.79 -3.85
CA GLU A 46 6.70 15.55 -4.46
C GLU A 46 5.88 14.71 -3.47
N LEU A 47 6.10 14.86 -2.16
CA LEU A 47 5.29 14.17 -1.15
C LEU A 47 3.83 14.61 -1.16
N LYS A 48 3.52 15.84 -1.61
CA LYS A 48 2.15 16.37 -1.63
C LYS A 48 1.21 15.61 -2.55
N THR A 49 1.76 14.89 -3.53
CA THR A 49 0.98 14.08 -4.47
C THR A 49 0.87 12.62 -4.03
N ALA A 50 1.46 12.23 -2.91
CA ALA A 50 1.40 10.87 -2.42
C ALA A 50 0.03 10.57 -1.78
N ASP A 51 -0.50 9.38 -2.05
CA ASP A 51 -1.70 8.87 -1.38
C ASP A 51 -1.38 8.31 0.02
N LEU A 52 -0.11 7.96 0.26
CA LEU A 52 0.38 7.34 1.49
C LEU A 52 1.87 7.62 1.71
N LEU A 53 2.23 7.97 2.94
CA LEU A 53 3.61 8.13 3.39
C LEU A 53 4.08 6.89 4.17
N LEU A 54 5.25 6.36 3.79
CA LEU A 54 5.96 5.35 4.59
C LEU A 54 7.09 6.03 5.36
N HIS A 55 6.89 6.22 6.67
CA HIS A 55 7.90 6.80 7.54
C HIS A 55 8.77 5.66 8.10
N VAL A 56 9.88 5.39 7.41
CA VAL A 56 10.82 4.34 7.81
C VAL A 56 11.73 4.84 8.93
N VAL A 57 11.76 4.10 10.03
CA VAL A 57 12.49 4.45 11.26
C VAL A 57 13.48 3.33 11.59
N ASP A 58 14.70 3.69 11.97
CA ASP A 58 15.63 2.73 12.57
C ASP A 58 15.22 2.46 14.03
N SER A 59 14.74 1.24 14.29
CA SER A 59 14.18 0.87 15.59
C SER A 59 15.24 0.50 16.62
N HIS A 60 16.47 0.24 16.17
CA HIS A 60 17.60 -0.07 17.03
C HIS A 60 18.31 1.20 17.52
N ASP A 61 18.10 2.33 16.84
CA ASP A 61 18.62 3.62 17.24
C ASP A 61 18.00 4.08 18.58
N VAL A 62 18.83 4.53 19.52
CA VAL A 62 18.36 5.03 20.83
C VAL A 62 17.57 6.32 20.71
N ASP A 63 17.86 7.13 19.68
CA ASP A 63 17.29 8.45 19.46
C ASP A 63 16.13 8.44 18.44
N TYR A 64 15.64 7.25 18.06
CA TYR A 64 14.59 7.11 17.04
C TYR A 64 13.37 7.99 17.28
N LYS A 65 12.97 8.18 18.55
CA LYS A 65 11.82 9.02 18.93
C LYS A 65 12.05 10.49 18.62
N LEU A 66 13.26 10.98 18.83
CA LEU A 66 13.62 12.36 18.54
C LEU A 66 13.63 12.56 17.02
N LYS A 67 14.20 11.63 16.26
CA LYS A 67 14.20 11.64 14.80
C LYS A 67 12.80 11.62 14.21
N ILE A 68 11.89 10.78 14.72
CA ILE A 68 10.48 10.79 14.32
C ILE A 68 9.86 12.18 14.50
N LYS A 69 10.12 12.82 15.65
CA LYS A 69 9.58 14.15 15.95
C LYS A 69 10.13 15.20 14.98
N GLU A 70 11.42 15.17 14.68
CA GLU A 70 12.05 16.08 13.72
C GLU A 70 11.46 15.91 12.32
N VAL A 71 11.32 14.68 11.84
CA VAL A 71 10.70 14.40 10.54
C VAL A 71 9.25 14.88 10.51
N ASN A 72 8.46 14.61 11.54
CA ASN A 72 7.08 15.09 11.60
C ASN A 72 6.97 16.63 11.60
N ASN A 73 7.93 17.34 12.20
CA ASN A 73 7.97 18.80 12.12
C ASN A 73 8.22 19.27 10.68
N ILE A 74 9.11 18.59 9.94
CA ILE A 74 9.38 18.92 8.53
C ILE A 74 8.15 18.62 7.65
N LEU A 75 7.50 17.47 7.86
CA LEU A 75 6.26 17.12 7.15
C LEU A 75 5.14 18.14 7.43
N ASN A 76 5.06 18.65 8.67
CA ASN A 76 4.15 19.73 9.03
C ASN A 76 4.48 21.04 8.32
N ASP A 77 5.76 21.44 8.26
CA ASP A 77 6.20 22.64 7.56
C ASP A 77 5.91 22.63 6.06
N ILE A 78 5.95 21.45 5.43
CA ILE A 78 5.66 21.26 4.00
C ILE A 78 4.15 21.13 3.75
N GLY A 79 3.36 20.88 4.80
CA GLY A 79 1.91 20.82 4.74
C GLY A 79 1.35 19.48 4.24
N VAL A 80 2.03 18.37 4.54
CA VAL A 80 1.65 17.01 4.11
C VAL A 80 1.09 16.13 5.23
N MET A 81 0.82 16.71 6.41
CA MET A 81 0.31 15.99 7.58
C MET A 81 -1.10 15.42 7.41
N ASN A 82 -1.82 15.81 6.36
CA ASN A 82 -3.13 15.26 6.01
C ASN A 82 -3.03 13.94 5.24
N ILE A 83 -1.85 13.59 4.70
CA ILE A 83 -1.63 12.34 3.99
C ILE A 83 -1.49 11.21 5.03
N PRO A 84 -2.21 10.08 4.87
CA PRO A 84 -2.05 8.92 5.74
C PRO A 84 -0.58 8.49 5.84
N GLN A 85 -0.12 8.16 7.05
CA GLN A 85 1.26 7.77 7.31
C GLN A 85 1.32 6.41 8.02
N ILE A 86 2.16 5.52 7.54
CA ILE A 86 2.53 4.27 8.23
C ILE A 86 3.95 4.42 8.77
N ILE A 87 4.12 4.24 10.09
CA ILE A 87 5.44 4.14 10.71
C ILE A 87 5.95 2.71 10.50
N VAL A 88 7.11 2.61 9.83
CA VAL A 88 7.79 1.36 9.51
C VAL A 88 9.08 1.27 10.32
N ASN A 89 9.01 0.57 11.44
CA ASN A 89 10.12 0.25 12.34
C ASN A 89 11.03 -0.78 11.68
N ASN A 90 12.03 -0.30 10.94
CA ASN A 90 13.06 -1.11 10.30
C ASN A 90 14.12 -1.58 11.31
N LYS A 91 14.90 -2.59 10.92
CA LYS A 91 15.97 -3.23 11.71
C LYS A 91 15.48 -3.91 12.98
N CYS A 92 14.27 -4.49 12.95
CA CYS A 92 13.76 -5.21 14.12
C CYS A 92 14.55 -6.49 14.43
N ASP A 93 15.33 -7.01 13.48
CA ASP A 93 16.29 -8.10 13.67
C ASP A 93 17.38 -7.78 14.71
N LEU A 94 17.67 -6.50 14.94
CA LEU A 94 18.64 -6.05 15.95
C LEU A 94 18.00 -5.84 17.33
N ILE A 95 16.71 -6.14 17.51
CA ILE A 95 15.98 -6.00 18.77
C ILE A 95 15.79 -7.38 19.38
N ASP A 96 16.02 -7.49 20.69
CA ASP A 96 15.71 -8.71 21.44
C ASP A 96 14.24 -9.13 21.25
N ALA A 97 13.99 -10.41 20.99
CA ALA A 97 12.66 -10.93 20.66
C ALA A 97 11.62 -10.61 21.73
N SER A 98 11.97 -10.71 23.03
CA SER A 98 11.04 -10.40 24.12
C SER A 98 10.64 -8.92 24.13
N LYS A 99 11.58 -8.04 23.80
CA LYS A 99 11.35 -6.61 23.68
C LYS A 99 10.54 -6.29 22.42
N LEU A 100 10.81 -6.97 21.31
CA LEU A 100 10.08 -6.80 20.06
C LEU A 100 8.60 -7.15 20.22
N ASP A 101 8.28 -8.24 20.91
CA ASP A 101 6.89 -8.64 21.17
C ASP A 101 6.13 -7.59 21.99
N ILE A 102 6.78 -7.04 23.03
CA ILE A 102 6.21 -5.94 23.83
C ILE A 102 5.98 -4.69 22.97
N LEU A 103 6.92 -4.37 22.07
CA LEU A 103 6.80 -3.22 21.18
C LEU A 103 5.65 -3.41 20.18
N LYS A 104 5.56 -4.58 19.53
CA LYS A 104 4.46 -4.94 18.62
C LYS A 104 3.11 -4.88 19.32
N PHE A 105 3.03 -5.34 20.57
CA PHE A 105 1.80 -5.26 21.36
C PHE A 105 1.41 -3.81 21.70
N LYS A 106 2.36 -2.97 22.11
CA LYS A 106 2.10 -1.57 22.49
C LYS A 106 1.82 -0.67 21.29
N LYS A 107 2.40 -0.97 20.14
CA LYS A 107 2.35 -0.19 18.91
C LYS A 107 1.72 -1.01 17.79
N ASN A 108 0.52 -1.52 18.04
CA ASN A 108 -0.25 -2.33 17.09
C ASN A 108 -0.55 -1.59 15.77
N GLU A 109 -0.49 -0.25 15.78
CA GLU A 109 -0.65 0.57 14.58
C GLU A 109 0.62 0.73 13.76
N GLU A 110 1.80 0.42 14.32
CA GLU A 110 3.07 0.50 13.60
C GLU A 110 3.47 -0.85 13.02
N VAL A 111 4.30 -0.85 11.99
CA VAL A 111 4.80 -2.09 11.37
C VAL A 111 6.27 -2.27 11.73
N PHE A 112 6.69 -3.49 12.06
CA PHE A 112 8.08 -3.82 12.35
C PHE A 112 8.61 -4.76 11.28
N ILE A 113 9.74 -4.42 10.68
CA ILE A 113 10.39 -5.20 9.62
C ILE A 113 11.91 -5.21 9.80
N SER A 114 12.55 -6.21 9.22
CA SER A 114 13.92 -6.15 8.76
C SER A 114 13.92 -6.01 7.24
N ALA A 115 14.36 -4.87 6.73
CA ALA A 115 14.46 -4.67 5.28
C ALA A 115 15.47 -5.61 4.60
N GLN A 116 16.28 -6.35 5.36
CA GLN A 116 17.16 -7.40 4.85
C GLN A 116 16.47 -8.76 4.71
N ASP A 117 15.29 -8.93 5.33
CA ASP A 117 14.48 -10.15 5.23
C ASP A 117 13.18 -9.88 4.45
N ASP A 118 13.13 -10.37 3.22
CA ASP A 118 11.96 -10.26 2.34
C ASP A 118 10.69 -10.90 2.91
N ASN A 119 10.80 -11.81 3.90
CA ASN A 119 9.65 -12.49 4.49
C ASN A 119 8.88 -11.61 5.48
N GLU A 120 9.48 -10.53 5.99
CA GLU A 120 8.86 -9.68 7.02
C GLU A 120 7.95 -8.58 6.46
N PHE A 121 7.83 -8.47 5.14
CA PHE A 121 7.01 -7.43 4.50
C PHE A 121 5.51 -7.74 4.46
N LYS A 122 5.07 -8.91 4.92
CA LYS A 122 3.66 -9.33 4.82
C LYS A 122 2.70 -8.33 5.50
N ASP A 123 3.03 -7.94 6.73
CA ASP A 123 2.19 -7.03 7.51
C ASP A 123 2.22 -5.61 6.92
N LEU A 124 3.39 -5.17 6.43
CA LEU A 124 3.52 -3.89 5.75
C LEU A 124 2.65 -3.85 4.48
N ARG A 125 2.73 -4.88 3.64
CA ARG A 125 1.89 -4.99 2.44
C ARG A 125 0.42 -4.96 2.80
N ALA A 126 -0.02 -5.74 3.80
CA ALA A 126 -1.41 -5.73 4.24
C ALA A 126 -1.87 -4.34 4.70
N LYS A 127 -1.03 -3.64 5.47
CA LYS A 127 -1.33 -2.30 5.96
C LYS A 127 -1.42 -1.27 4.83
N ILE A 128 -0.48 -1.29 3.89
CA ILE A 128 -0.50 -0.42 2.70
C ILE A 128 -1.79 -0.61 1.92
N ASN A 129 -2.21 -1.85 1.65
CA ASN A 129 -3.44 -2.10 0.90
C ASN A 129 -4.69 -1.62 1.66
N ASN A 130 -4.72 -1.82 2.98
CA ASN A 130 -5.84 -1.34 3.79
C ASN A 130 -5.96 0.18 3.78
N VAL A 131 -4.84 0.90 3.79
CA VAL A 131 -4.85 2.37 3.78
C VAL A 131 -5.16 2.93 2.39
N LEU A 132 -4.61 2.35 1.33
CA LEU A 132 -4.77 2.88 -0.04
C LEU A 132 -6.12 2.53 -0.68
N PHE A 133 -6.68 1.36 -0.36
CA PHE A 133 -7.82 0.81 -1.10
C PHE A 133 -9.00 0.44 -0.18
N ASN A 134 -8.96 0.90 1.06
CA ASN A 134 -9.91 0.54 2.12
C ASN A 134 -10.08 -0.98 2.31
N GLY A 135 -8.99 -1.73 2.08
CA GLY A 135 -8.98 -3.18 2.08
C GLY A 135 -8.99 -3.78 0.68
N VAL A 136 -9.20 -5.08 0.59
CA VAL A 136 -9.20 -5.81 -0.68
C VAL A 136 -10.38 -6.75 -0.69
N TYR A 137 -11.22 -6.61 -1.70
CA TYR A 137 -12.23 -7.59 -2.01
C TYR A 137 -11.59 -8.76 -2.75
N GLN A 138 -11.95 -9.98 -2.34
CA GLN A 138 -11.59 -11.19 -3.06
C GLN A 138 -12.83 -12.09 -3.14
N GLY A 139 -13.40 -12.22 -4.33
CA GLY A 139 -14.62 -12.97 -4.53
C GLY A 139 -15.03 -13.03 -5.99
N TRP A 140 -16.19 -13.63 -6.24
CA TRP A 140 -16.76 -13.71 -7.58
C TRP A 140 -17.59 -12.48 -7.88
N ILE A 141 -17.46 -12.01 -9.12
CA ILE A 141 -18.34 -11.00 -9.70
C ILE A 141 -18.96 -11.56 -10.97
N SER A 142 -20.12 -11.02 -11.35
CA SER A 142 -20.72 -11.24 -12.66
C SER A 142 -20.73 -9.95 -13.47
N MET A 143 -20.51 -10.10 -14.77
CA MET A 143 -20.56 -9.02 -15.75
C MET A 143 -21.43 -9.45 -16.92
N GLU A 144 -22.22 -8.51 -17.44
CA GLU A 144 -22.87 -8.68 -18.73
C GLU A 144 -21.84 -8.68 -19.87
N ASN A 145 -22.14 -9.38 -20.98
CA ASN A 145 -21.25 -9.45 -22.14
C ASN A 145 -21.01 -8.09 -22.82
N SER A 146 -21.87 -7.11 -22.56
CA SER A 146 -21.72 -5.72 -23.00
C SER A 146 -20.53 -5.02 -22.34
N MET A 147 -20.04 -5.51 -21.19
CA MET A 147 -18.99 -4.89 -20.37
C MET A 147 -17.57 -5.35 -20.75
N GLY A 148 -17.32 -5.61 -22.04
CA GLY A 148 -16.03 -6.10 -22.54
C GLY A 148 -14.84 -5.17 -22.24
N ASN A 149 -15.10 -3.87 -22.14
CA ASN A 149 -14.10 -2.86 -21.73
C ASN A 149 -13.68 -3.03 -20.26
N ILE A 150 -14.65 -3.18 -19.34
CA ILE A 150 -14.38 -3.41 -17.91
C ILE A 150 -13.64 -4.72 -17.70
N ARG A 151 -14.07 -5.78 -18.41
CA ARG A 151 -13.36 -7.05 -18.46
C ARG A 151 -11.90 -6.86 -18.84
N SER A 152 -11.62 -6.20 -19.96
CA SER A 152 -10.24 -5.96 -20.42
C SER A 152 -9.43 -5.23 -19.35
N SER A 153 -10.00 -4.17 -18.77
CA SER A 153 -9.36 -3.37 -17.72
C SER A 153 -8.99 -4.23 -16.50
N LEU A 154 -9.88 -5.10 -16.03
CA LEU A 154 -9.60 -6.00 -14.90
C LEU A 154 -8.49 -7.00 -15.20
N PHE A 155 -8.34 -7.44 -16.46
CA PHE A 155 -7.21 -8.28 -16.89
C PHE A 155 -5.91 -7.49 -16.93
N ASP A 156 -5.93 -6.30 -17.53
CA ASP A 156 -4.74 -5.43 -17.64
C ASP A 156 -4.22 -5.01 -16.25
N MET A 157 -5.12 -4.84 -15.28
CA MET A 157 -4.81 -4.58 -13.87
C MET A 157 -4.35 -5.83 -13.10
N GLY A 158 -4.49 -7.05 -13.65
CA GLY A 158 -4.14 -8.30 -12.98
C GLY A 158 -5.10 -8.73 -11.86
N CYS A 159 -6.29 -8.12 -11.81
CA CYS A 159 -7.32 -8.39 -10.81
C CYS A 159 -7.97 -9.77 -10.99
N VAL A 160 -8.07 -10.27 -12.23
CA VAL A 160 -8.73 -11.55 -12.53
C VAL A 160 -7.85 -12.74 -12.13
N LYS A 161 -8.40 -13.65 -11.32
CA LYS A 161 -7.78 -14.93 -10.91
C LYS A 161 -8.35 -16.13 -11.65
N GLU A 162 -9.66 -16.10 -11.93
CA GLU A 162 -10.37 -17.19 -12.60
C GLU A 162 -11.55 -16.60 -13.39
N GLU A 163 -11.93 -17.22 -14.51
CA GLU A 163 -13.06 -16.81 -15.34
C GLU A 163 -13.93 -18.02 -15.69
N LYS A 164 -15.25 -17.83 -15.67
CA LYS A 164 -16.26 -18.80 -16.10
C LYS A 164 -17.36 -18.08 -16.88
N VAL A 165 -18.08 -18.86 -17.67
CA VAL A 165 -19.30 -18.38 -18.35
C VAL A 165 -20.47 -19.15 -17.77
N SER A 166 -21.51 -18.43 -17.33
CA SER A 166 -22.74 -19.03 -16.83
C SER A 166 -23.61 -19.55 -17.98
N LYS A 167 -24.59 -20.40 -17.65
CA LYS A 167 -25.57 -20.92 -18.63
C LYS A 167 -26.37 -19.85 -19.39
N CYS A 168 -26.63 -18.70 -18.77
CA CYS A 168 -27.32 -17.59 -19.42
C CYS A 168 -26.36 -16.68 -20.20
N GLY A 169 -25.11 -17.09 -20.38
CA GLY A 169 -24.11 -16.36 -21.12
C GLY A 169 -23.50 -15.17 -20.38
N LYS A 170 -23.86 -14.93 -19.10
CA LYS A 170 -23.16 -13.92 -18.27
C LYS A 170 -21.75 -14.40 -17.93
N MET A 171 -20.80 -13.47 -17.96
CA MET A 171 -19.44 -13.73 -17.54
C MET A 171 -19.35 -13.70 -16.01
N LEU A 172 -18.57 -14.63 -15.46
CA LEU A 172 -18.26 -14.72 -14.03
C LEU A 172 -16.74 -14.65 -13.89
N ALA A 173 -16.24 -13.80 -13.02
CA ALA A 173 -14.81 -13.70 -12.75
C ALA A 173 -14.54 -13.72 -11.25
N LYS A 174 -13.58 -14.54 -10.83
CA LYS A 174 -13.03 -14.44 -9.48
C LYS A 174 -11.96 -13.36 -9.51
N ILE A 175 -12.21 -12.25 -8.85
CA ILE A 175 -11.31 -11.10 -8.85
C ILE A 175 -10.71 -10.84 -7.48
N ARG A 176 -9.61 -10.10 -7.48
CA ARG A 176 -9.02 -9.46 -6.32
C ARG A 176 -8.77 -7.99 -6.67
N ILE A 177 -9.47 -7.08 -6.01
CA ILE A 177 -9.48 -5.64 -6.31
C ILE A 177 -9.59 -4.85 -5.00
N GLY A 178 -9.16 -3.60 -5.00
CA GLY A 178 -9.40 -2.68 -3.89
C GLY A 178 -10.89 -2.44 -3.67
N ASN A 179 -11.29 -2.12 -2.44
CA ASN A 179 -12.70 -1.89 -2.14
C ASN A 179 -13.19 -0.57 -2.78
N ASP A 180 -12.33 0.45 -2.84
CA ASP A 180 -12.70 1.73 -3.45
C ASP A 180 -12.99 1.57 -4.96
N GLU A 181 -12.15 0.85 -5.71
CA GLU A 181 -12.43 0.56 -7.12
C GLU A 181 -13.59 -0.43 -7.30
N LEU A 182 -13.81 -1.35 -6.34
CA LEU A 182 -14.97 -2.22 -6.38
C LEU A 182 -16.26 -1.42 -6.27
N ASP A 183 -16.32 -0.45 -5.35
CA ASP A 183 -17.49 0.39 -5.14
C ASP A 183 -17.85 1.17 -6.41
N GLU A 184 -16.85 1.71 -7.12
CA GLU A 184 -17.04 2.34 -8.44
C GLU A 184 -17.63 1.38 -9.48
N LEU A 185 -17.19 0.12 -9.48
CA LEU A 185 -17.70 -0.90 -10.41
C LEU A 185 -19.12 -1.35 -10.04
N LEU A 186 -19.47 -1.39 -8.76
CA LEU A 186 -20.81 -1.78 -8.30
C LEU A 186 -21.89 -0.77 -8.69
N ASP A 187 -21.52 0.49 -8.91
CA ASP A 187 -22.42 1.51 -9.45
C ASP A 187 -22.76 1.29 -10.94
N LEU A 188 -22.02 0.44 -11.65
CA LEU A 188 -22.25 0.15 -13.06
C LEU A 188 -23.37 -0.89 -13.24
N LYS A 189 -24.37 -0.55 -14.06
CA LYS A 189 -25.41 -1.51 -14.45
C LYS A 189 -24.80 -2.71 -15.17
N GLY A 190 -25.14 -3.91 -14.69
CA GLY A 190 -24.67 -5.17 -15.25
C GLY A 190 -23.43 -5.76 -14.56
N PHE A 191 -22.90 -5.08 -13.54
CA PHE A 191 -21.85 -5.60 -12.66
C PHE A 191 -22.45 -5.96 -11.29
N GLU A 192 -22.24 -7.19 -10.82
CA GLU A 192 -22.84 -7.67 -9.56
C GLU A 192 -21.86 -8.57 -8.80
N LEU A 193 -21.86 -8.51 -7.46
CA LEU A 193 -21.18 -9.51 -6.63
C LEU A 193 -21.90 -10.87 -6.72
N CYS A 194 -21.15 -11.96 -6.63
CA CYS A 194 -21.68 -13.32 -6.61
C CYS A 194 -21.15 -14.09 -5.41
N ALA A 195 -22.02 -14.87 -4.75
CA ALA A 195 -21.59 -15.83 -3.75
C ALA A 195 -20.96 -17.06 -4.43
N ASP A 196 -20.00 -17.71 -3.75
CA ASP A 196 -19.37 -18.94 -4.26
C ASP A 196 -20.42 -20.03 -4.57
N GLU A 197 -21.52 -20.08 -3.80
CA GLU A 197 -22.63 -21.03 -3.98
C GLU A 197 -23.39 -20.83 -5.30
N ASP A 198 -23.54 -19.58 -5.75
CA ASP A 198 -24.24 -19.22 -6.99
C ASP A 198 -23.46 -19.65 -8.25
N ILE A 199 -22.15 -19.80 -8.13
CA ILE A 199 -21.28 -20.21 -9.24
C ILE A 199 -21.48 -21.70 -9.54
N LEU A 200 -21.58 -22.54 -8.51
CA LEU A 200 -21.76 -23.99 -8.68
C LEU A 200 -23.10 -24.34 -9.33
N LEU A 201 -24.16 -23.60 -9.00
CA LEU A 201 -25.51 -23.82 -9.56
C LEU A 201 -25.67 -23.32 -11.00
N LYS A 202 -24.85 -22.35 -11.44
CA LYS A 202 -24.94 -21.73 -12.77
C LYS A 202 -24.01 -22.37 -13.82
N THR A 203 -23.13 -23.28 -13.41
CA THR A 203 -22.12 -23.95 -14.30
C THR A 203 -22.45 -25.42 -14.62
N ILE A 204 -23.35 -26.09 -13.88
CA ILE A 204 -23.84 -27.46 -14.19
C ILE A 204 -25.12 -27.37 -15.00
#